data_AF-A0A917QSZ4-F1
#
_entry.id   AF-A0A917QSZ4-F1
#
_cell.length_a   1.000
_cell.length_b   1.000
_cell.length_c   1.000
_cell.angle_alpha   90.00
_cell.angle_beta   90.00
_cell.angle_gamma   90.00
#
_symmetry.space_group_name_H-M   'P 1'
#
loop_
_entity.id
_entity.type
_entity.pdbx_description
1 polymer ?
#
loop_
_entity_poly.entity_id
_entity_poly.type
_entity_poly.pdbx_seq_one_letter_code
_entity_poly.pdbx_strand_id
1 'polypeptide(L)'
;MSYLNRWGLLDKVLASTPSHTVVNLVNEGIPLSGEVPMDLLRLHFKEMHQDDSGVVQRYASVRRQVLDQILIEAAAEAGAEVRQGFTVEDLLYDGEQVVGVRGRTRDGGRVEERARVVVGADGRNSLVARALKLPKLDQRPKCTFAYWSYFSGFDPTTAHLHRRGRMGMAVVPTNFGQNMTLVWGPSEWSREFRSDIDGNFHKALDFVSPEIGELVRTSGSREERFYGTLDQAAFLRPLSGPGWVLVGDAECFKDQCTATGMTYAFRDAELASSALHSWLAGEQPMDQALNHYRSRRRSQAAAAYYDYTCTLAEMQTLRHDELQLFVALQSNQDETNRLIATHADIAPVSEFFQASNLFLLDDAAKQHSDAFPIFENFENASKSYRQNLFA
;
A
#
# COMPACT_ATOMS: atom_id res chain seq x y z
N MET A 1 -4.54 -8.57 -6.94
CA MET A 1 -5.00 -9.18 -8.21
C MET A 1 -6.38 -9.83 -8.09
N SER A 2 -6.74 -10.47 -6.98
CA SER A 2 -8.08 -11.07 -6.76
C SER A 2 -9.26 -10.16 -7.10
N TYR A 3 -9.26 -8.89 -6.66
CA TYR A 3 -10.33 -7.94 -7.02
C TYR A 3 -10.49 -7.76 -8.54
N LEU A 4 -9.39 -7.56 -9.25
CA LEU A 4 -9.41 -7.44 -10.71
C LEU A 4 -9.94 -8.72 -11.37
N ASN A 5 -9.66 -9.90 -10.80
CA ASN A 5 -10.19 -11.16 -11.31
C ASN A 5 -11.70 -11.29 -11.07
N ARG A 6 -12.17 -10.92 -9.88
CA ARG A 6 -13.60 -10.88 -9.54
C ARG A 6 -14.39 -9.98 -10.47
N TRP A 7 -13.78 -8.89 -10.94
CA TRP A 7 -14.38 -7.95 -11.89
C TRP A 7 -14.14 -8.32 -13.36
N GLY A 8 -13.48 -9.45 -13.65
CA GLY A 8 -13.20 -9.89 -15.03
C GLY A 8 -12.12 -9.08 -15.76
N LEU A 9 -11.28 -8.32 -15.03
CA LEU A 9 -10.26 -7.42 -15.58
C LEU A 9 -8.83 -7.97 -15.46
N LEU A 10 -8.63 -9.10 -14.78
CA LEU A 10 -7.30 -9.64 -14.52
C LEU A 10 -6.51 -9.86 -15.82
N ASP A 11 -7.09 -10.51 -16.82
CA ASP A 11 -6.40 -10.83 -18.07
C ASP A 11 -6.03 -9.57 -18.85
N LYS A 12 -6.90 -8.55 -18.87
CA LYS A 12 -6.62 -7.24 -19.50
C LYS A 12 -5.41 -6.56 -18.84
N VAL A 13 -5.26 -6.69 -17.52
CA VAL A 13 -4.10 -6.15 -16.78
C VAL A 13 -2.84 -6.97 -17.03
N LEU A 14 -2.94 -8.30 -16.99
CA LEU A 14 -1.80 -9.21 -17.18
C LEU A 14 -1.28 -9.25 -18.61
N ALA A 15 -2.09 -8.85 -19.60
CA ALA A 15 -1.68 -8.74 -21.00
C ALA A 15 -0.47 -7.81 -21.20
N SER A 16 -0.25 -6.85 -20.30
CA SER A 16 0.86 -5.89 -20.40
C SER A 16 1.64 -5.68 -19.11
N THR A 17 1.29 -6.40 -18.03
CA THR A 17 1.93 -6.25 -16.72
C THR A 17 2.50 -7.57 -16.25
N PRO A 18 3.82 -7.64 -15.96
CA PRO A 18 4.41 -8.79 -15.29
C PRO A 18 3.72 -9.07 -13.95
N SER A 19 3.59 -10.35 -13.61
CA SER A 19 3.10 -10.79 -12.31
C SER A 19 3.98 -11.88 -11.74
N HIS A 20 3.97 -12.00 -10.42
CA HIS A 20 4.75 -12.97 -9.67
C HIS A 20 3.90 -13.52 -8.51
N THR A 21 4.30 -14.68 -7.99
CA THR A 21 3.72 -15.27 -6.78
C THR A 21 4.64 -15.07 -5.57
N VAL A 22 5.95 -14.95 -5.83
CA VAL A 22 6.99 -14.81 -4.81
C VAL A 22 7.45 -13.36 -4.69
N VAL A 23 7.69 -12.92 -3.47
CA VAL A 23 8.37 -11.65 -3.13
C VAL A 23 9.64 -11.94 -2.34
N ASN A 24 10.68 -11.14 -2.56
CA ASN A 24 11.92 -11.21 -1.78
C ASN A 24 11.98 -10.03 -0.81
N LEU A 25 12.10 -10.35 0.48
CA LEU A 25 12.32 -9.40 1.55
C LEU A 25 13.77 -9.54 2.02
N VAL A 26 14.52 -8.44 2.09
CA VAL A 26 15.88 -8.46 2.63
C VAL A 26 16.00 -7.43 3.73
N ASN A 27 16.23 -7.87 4.96
CA ASN A 27 16.36 -7.00 6.13
C ASN A 27 17.79 -7.09 6.68
N GLU A 28 18.54 -5.98 6.66
CA GLU A 28 19.96 -5.95 7.08
C GLU A 28 20.84 -6.99 6.36
N GLY A 29 20.49 -7.32 5.11
CA GLY A 29 21.19 -8.36 4.33
C GLY A 29 20.73 -9.79 4.61
N ILE A 30 19.71 -10.01 5.46
CA ILE A 30 19.10 -11.32 5.71
C ILE A 30 17.96 -11.54 4.71
N PRO A 31 18.11 -12.42 3.69
CA PRO A 31 17.08 -12.65 2.69
C PRO A 31 16.00 -13.62 3.17
N LEU A 32 14.76 -13.30 2.84
CA LEU A 32 13.56 -14.12 2.99
C LEU A 32 12.77 -14.07 1.69
N SER A 33 12.38 -15.24 1.17
CA SER A 33 11.60 -15.35 -0.05
C SER A 33 10.37 -16.20 0.21
N GLY A 34 9.21 -15.75 -0.28
CA GLY A 34 7.99 -16.52 -0.12
C GLY A 34 6.78 -15.84 -0.74
N GLU A 35 5.61 -16.34 -0.37
CA GLU A 35 4.34 -15.96 -0.97
C GLU A 35 3.23 -15.91 0.09
N VAL A 36 2.14 -15.19 -0.19
CA VAL A 36 0.91 -15.32 0.62
C VAL A 36 0.33 -16.73 0.40
N PRO A 37 0.13 -17.55 1.44
CA PRO A 37 -0.54 -18.85 1.31
C PRO A 37 -1.95 -18.70 0.76
N MET A 38 -2.31 -19.54 -0.21
CA MET A 38 -3.65 -19.50 -0.85
C MET A 38 -4.78 -19.67 0.16
N ASP A 39 -4.64 -20.57 1.14
CA ASP A 39 -5.72 -20.84 2.12
C ASP A 39 -6.00 -19.62 3.00
N LEU A 40 -4.96 -18.90 3.43
CA LEU A 40 -5.10 -17.65 4.18
C LEU A 40 -5.75 -16.56 3.31
N LEU A 41 -5.36 -16.47 2.04
CA LEU A 41 -5.96 -15.51 1.11
C LEU A 41 -7.45 -15.79 0.86
N ARG A 42 -7.83 -17.06 0.70
CA ARG A 42 -9.23 -17.45 0.53
C ARG A 42 -10.04 -17.21 1.81
N LEU A 43 -9.48 -17.53 2.97
CA LEU A 43 -10.10 -17.23 4.26
C LEU A 43 -10.33 -15.73 4.42
N HIS A 44 -9.33 -14.90 4.13
CA HIS A 44 -9.45 -13.45 4.17
C HIS A 44 -10.61 -12.94 3.30
N PHE A 45 -10.73 -13.43 2.05
CA PHE A 45 -11.83 -13.04 1.18
C PHE A 45 -13.19 -13.54 1.68
N LYS A 46 -13.30 -14.77 2.20
CA LYS A 46 -14.53 -15.24 2.87
C LYS A 46 -14.92 -14.35 4.04
N GLU A 47 -13.97 -13.94 4.86
CA GLU A 47 -14.26 -13.08 6.01
C GLU A 47 -14.67 -11.68 5.57
N MET A 48 -13.97 -11.10 4.61
CA MET A 48 -14.22 -9.73 4.14
C MET A 48 -15.51 -9.61 3.33
N HIS A 49 -15.74 -10.53 2.39
CA HIS A 49 -16.79 -10.42 1.37
C HIS A 49 -17.85 -11.51 1.46
N GLN A 50 -17.71 -12.46 2.38
CA GLN A 50 -18.56 -13.66 2.44
C GLN A 50 -18.47 -14.52 1.17
N ASP A 51 -17.39 -14.35 0.41
CA ASP A 51 -17.15 -14.97 -0.89
C ASP A 51 -15.66 -14.98 -1.22
N ASP A 52 -15.12 -16.13 -1.62
CA ASP A 52 -13.74 -16.31 -2.11
C ASP A 52 -13.65 -16.61 -3.61
N SER A 53 -14.73 -16.40 -4.36
CA SER A 53 -14.70 -16.51 -5.81
C SER A 53 -13.68 -15.52 -6.40
N GLY A 54 -13.00 -15.94 -7.48
CA GLY A 54 -12.01 -15.11 -8.15
C GLY A 54 -10.71 -14.85 -7.37
N VAL A 55 -10.49 -15.47 -6.19
CA VAL A 55 -9.22 -15.36 -5.47
C VAL A 55 -8.07 -15.93 -6.32
N VAL A 56 -7.00 -15.14 -6.48
CA VAL A 56 -5.77 -15.55 -7.17
C VAL A 56 -4.53 -15.15 -6.36
N GLN A 57 -3.55 -16.04 -6.31
CA GLN A 57 -2.28 -15.84 -5.61
C GLN A 57 -1.28 -15.18 -6.57
N ARG A 58 -1.48 -13.90 -6.86
CA ARG A 58 -0.61 -13.11 -7.74
C ARG A 58 -0.42 -11.69 -7.23
N TYR A 59 0.79 -11.18 -7.40
CA TYR A 59 1.18 -9.79 -7.24
C TYR A 59 1.56 -9.19 -8.59
N ALA A 60 1.36 -7.90 -8.74
CA ALA A 60 1.81 -7.15 -9.90
C ALA A 60 2.03 -5.69 -9.52
N SER A 61 3.09 -5.07 -10.05
CA SER A 61 3.26 -3.63 -10.03
C SER A 61 2.74 -3.07 -11.34
N VAL A 62 1.50 -2.57 -11.33
CA VAL A 62 0.86 -2.01 -12.52
C VAL A 62 1.08 -0.49 -12.56
N ARG A 63 1.48 0.05 -13.71
CA ARG A 63 1.52 1.50 -13.95
C ARG A 63 0.11 2.06 -13.79
N ARG A 64 -0.04 3.09 -12.94
CA ARG A 64 -1.33 3.73 -12.68
C ARG A 64 -2.03 4.23 -13.94
N GLN A 65 -1.29 4.76 -14.92
CA GLN A 65 -1.87 5.18 -16.19
C GLN A 65 -2.49 4.03 -17.00
N VAL A 66 -1.99 2.80 -16.84
CA VAL A 66 -2.55 1.61 -17.49
C VAL A 66 -3.74 1.09 -16.69
N LEU A 67 -3.56 0.93 -15.38
CA LEU A 67 -4.59 0.39 -14.50
C LEU A 67 -5.84 1.28 -14.46
N ASP A 68 -5.67 2.59 -14.24
CA ASP A 68 -6.78 3.53 -14.08
C ASP A 68 -7.58 3.65 -15.39
N GLN A 69 -6.90 3.58 -16.54
CA GLN A 69 -7.55 3.57 -17.85
C GLN A 69 -8.39 2.30 -18.04
N ILE A 70 -7.86 1.13 -17.67
CA ILE A 70 -8.62 -0.13 -17.73
C ILE A 70 -9.87 -0.06 -16.85
N LEU A 71 -9.73 0.47 -15.63
CA LEU A 71 -10.84 0.57 -14.67
C LEU A 71 -11.92 1.55 -15.12
N ILE A 72 -11.55 2.72 -15.64
CA ILE A 72 -12.54 3.72 -16.06
C ILE A 72 -13.31 3.28 -17.31
N GLU A 73 -12.64 2.59 -18.24
CA GLU A 73 -13.28 1.96 -19.40
C GLU A 73 -14.25 0.87 -18.95
N ALA A 74 -13.82 -0.02 -18.05
CA ALA A 74 -14.66 -1.09 -17.54
C ALA A 74 -15.90 -0.55 -16.81
N ALA A 75 -15.76 0.54 -16.04
CA ALA A 75 -16.90 1.19 -15.41
C ALA A 75 -17.90 1.73 -16.44
N ALA A 76 -17.43 2.34 -17.52
CA ALA A 76 -18.29 2.82 -18.61
C ALA A 76 -18.98 1.67 -19.35
N GLU A 77 -18.25 0.59 -19.65
CA GLU A 77 -18.78 -0.64 -20.27
C GLU A 77 -19.85 -1.32 -19.40
N ALA A 78 -19.69 -1.28 -18.07
CA ALA A 78 -20.68 -1.75 -17.11
C ALA A 78 -21.93 -0.84 -17.00
N GLY A 79 -21.93 0.30 -17.69
CA GLY A 79 -23.07 1.22 -17.78
C GLY A 79 -22.97 2.49 -16.92
N ALA A 80 -21.83 2.76 -16.27
CA ALA A 80 -21.63 4.03 -15.57
C ALA A 80 -21.47 5.19 -16.56
N GLU A 81 -22.13 6.32 -16.28
CA GLU A 81 -21.87 7.54 -17.02
C GLU A 81 -20.54 8.16 -16.54
N VAL A 82 -19.51 8.08 -17.39
CA VAL A 82 -18.19 8.64 -17.09
C VAL A 82 -18.03 10.01 -17.75
N ARG A 83 -17.81 11.05 -16.93
CA ARG A 83 -17.52 12.41 -17.40
C ARG A 83 -16.10 12.83 -17.04
N GLN A 84 -15.21 12.78 -18.02
CA GLN A 84 -13.85 13.31 -17.88
C GLN A 84 -13.81 14.83 -18.06
N GLY A 85 -12.82 15.50 -17.46
CA GLY A 85 -12.73 16.96 -17.49
C GLY A 85 -13.84 17.66 -16.71
N PHE A 86 -14.47 16.96 -15.77
CA PHE A 86 -15.43 17.51 -14.81
C PHE A 86 -14.77 17.62 -13.43
N THR A 87 -14.66 18.84 -12.91
CA THR A 87 -14.09 19.10 -11.59
C THR A 87 -15.20 19.37 -10.60
N VAL A 88 -15.39 18.50 -9.60
CA VAL A 88 -16.27 18.79 -8.47
C VAL A 88 -15.67 19.94 -7.66
N GLU A 89 -16.49 20.94 -7.34
CA GLU A 89 -16.08 22.14 -6.59
C GLU A 89 -16.71 22.18 -5.20
N ASP A 90 -17.94 21.66 -5.03
CA ASP A 90 -18.67 21.71 -3.77
C ASP A 90 -19.76 20.61 -3.69
N LEU A 91 -20.37 20.45 -2.52
CA LEU A 91 -21.51 19.56 -2.28
C LEU A 91 -22.83 20.33 -2.24
N LEU A 92 -23.92 19.66 -2.60
CA LEU A 92 -25.28 20.18 -2.47
C LEU A 92 -25.93 19.59 -1.23
N TYR A 93 -26.67 20.42 -0.48
CA TYR A 93 -27.30 20.05 0.79
C TYR A 93 -28.80 20.30 0.79
N ASP A 94 -29.53 19.43 1.49
CA ASP A 94 -30.89 19.65 1.99
C ASP A 94 -30.88 19.40 3.50
N GLY A 95 -30.93 20.48 4.28
CA GLY A 95 -30.60 20.43 5.70
C GLY A 95 -29.18 19.91 5.94
N GLU A 96 -29.06 18.82 6.72
CA GLU A 96 -27.79 18.14 6.98
C GLU A 96 -27.44 17.05 5.95
N GLN A 97 -28.36 16.73 5.04
CA GLN A 97 -28.19 15.65 4.06
C GLN A 97 -27.49 16.14 2.80
N VAL A 98 -26.47 15.41 2.36
CA VAL A 98 -25.87 15.59 1.03
C VAL A 98 -26.81 15.03 -0.03
N VAL A 99 -27.10 15.83 -1.05
CA VAL A 99 -28.08 15.52 -2.10
C VAL A 99 -27.53 15.71 -3.51
N GLY A 100 -26.22 15.85 -3.64
CA GLY A 100 -25.56 16.02 -4.93
C GLY A 100 -24.23 16.75 -4.86
N VAL A 101 -23.72 17.10 -6.03
CA VAL A 101 -22.46 17.82 -6.21
C VAL A 101 -22.67 19.04 -7.11
N ARG A 102 -21.88 20.07 -6.87
CA ARG A 102 -21.66 21.15 -7.82
C ARG A 102 -20.28 20.99 -8.41
N GLY A 103 -20.18 21.07 -9.72
CA GLY A 103 -18.90 20.99 -10.42
C GLY A 103 -18.82 21.92 -11.62
N ARG A 104 -17.70 21.79 -12.31
CA ARG A 104 -17.35 22.57 -13.49
C ARG A 104 -16.95 21.66 -14.62
N THR A 105 -17.52 21.89 -15.79
CA THR A 105 -17.15 21.22 -17.05
C THR A 105 -15.87 21.84 -17.64
N ARG A 106 -15.26 21.15 -18.60
CA ARG A 106 -14.00 21.57 -19.25
C ARG A 106 -14.08 22.95 -19.91
N ASP A 107 -15.25 23.34 -20.41
CA ASP A 107 -15.54 24.64 -21.01
C ASP A 107 -15.81 25.75 -19.98
N GLY A 108 -15.76 25.42 -18.69
CA GLY A 108 -15.94 26.36 -17.58
C GLY A 108 -17.37 26.50 -17.08
N GLY A 109 -18.34 25.84 -17.71
CA GLY A 109 -19.74 25.81 -17.29
C GLY A 109 -19.90 25.22 -15.89
N ARG A 110 -20.73 25.85 -15.04
CA ARG A 110 -21.09 25.28 -13.73
C ARG A 110 -22.32 24.41 -13.87
N VAL A 111 -22.25 23.22 -13.28
CA VAL A 111 -23.31 22.21 -13.33
C VAL A 111 -23.58 21.71 -11.92
N GLU A 112 -24.87 21.52 -11.61
CA GLU A 112 -25.34 20.87 -10.39
C GLU A 112 -25.92 19.50 -10.75
N GLU A 113 -25.43 18.47 -10.07
CA GLU A 113 -25.90 17.09 -10.25
C GLU A 113 -26.51 16.61 -8.94
N ARG A 114 -27.77 16.17 -8.99
CA ARG A 114 -28.48 15.64 -7.82
C ARG A 114 -28.26 14.13 -7.73
N ALA A 115 -28.02 13.64 -6.53
CA ALA A 115 -27.81 12.22 -6.28
C ALA A 115 -28.45 11.81 -4.96
N ARG A 116 -28.86 10.54 -4.87
CA ARG A 116 -29.34 9.94 -3.61
C ARG A 116 -28.19 9.74 -2.60
N VAL A 117 -26.98 9.55 -3.10
CA VAL A 117 -25.75 9.39 -2.32
C VAL A 117 -24.57 9.95 -3.11
N VAL A 118 -23.62 10.59 -2.42
CA VAL A 118 -22.32 11.00 -2.98
C VAL A 118 -21.22 10.12 -2.40
N VAL A 119 -20.45 9.47 -3.27
CA VAL A 119 -19.28 8.66 -2.87
C VAL A 119 -18.00 9.47 -3.05
N GLY A 120 -17.31 9.79 -1.97
CA GLY A 120 -15.98 10.39 -2.02
C GLY A 120 -14.91 9.34 -2.29
N ALA A 121 -14.49 9.27 -3.56
CA ALA A 121 -13.40 8.41 -4.05
C ALA A 121 -12.22 9.24 -4.60
N ASP A 122 -12.06 10.46 -4.09
CA ASP A 122 -11.16 11.51 -4.58
C ASP A 122 -9.80 11.58 -3.84
N GLY A 123 -9.43 10.46 -3.21
CA GLY A 123 -8.10 10.20 -2.67
C GLY A 123 -7.73 10.99 -1.41
N ARG A 124 -6.45 10.93 -1.01
CA ARG A 124 -5.95 11.54 0.24
C ARG A 124 -6.30 13.02 0.41
N ASN A 125 -6.34 13.75 -0.71
CA ASN A 125 -6.67 15.16 -0.78
C ASN A 125 -8.16 15.37 -1.08
N SER A 126 -9.03 14.50 -0.55
CA SER A 126 -10.47 14.52 -0.77
C SER A 126 -11.08 15.91 -0.58
N LEU A 127 -11.68 16.43 -1.64
CA LEU A 127 -12.54 17.59 -1.64
C LEU A 127 -13.85 17.28 -0.93
N VAL A 128 -14.43 16.10 -1.14
CA VAL A 128 -15.68 15.69 -0.47
C VAL A 128 -15.52 15.76 1.05
N ALA A 129 -14.45 15.19 1.59
CA ALA A 129 -14.17 15.24 3.02
C ALA A 129 -13.93 16.67 3.54
N ARG A 130 -13.28 17.54 2.74
CA ARG A 130 -13.07 18.95 3.10
C ARG A 130 -14.38 19.75 3.09
N ALA A 131 -15.23 19.57 2.09
CA ALA A 131 -16.54 20.24 1.99
C ALA A 131 -17.44 19.87 3.19
N LEU A 132 -17.40 18.59 3.59
CA LEU A 132 -18.05 18.09 4.80
C LEU A 132 -17.37 18.50 6.12
N LYS A 133 -16.22 19.19 6.06
CA LYS A 133 -15.41 19.61 7.23
C LYS A 133 -15.07 18.44 8.16
N LEU A 134 -14.83 17.26 7.58
CA LEU A 134 -14.54 16.07 8.37
C LEU A 134 -13.16 16.16 9.02
N PRO A 135 -13.05 15.90 10.33
CA PRO A 135 -11.78 15.94 11.02
C PRO A 135 -10.91 14.76 10.57
N LYS A 136 -9.59 15.00 10.53
CA LYS A 136 -8.61 13.91 10.51
C LYS A 136 -8.42 13.38 11.93
N LEU A 137 -8.80 12.14 12.13
CA LEU A 137 -8.65 11.40 13.37
C LEU A 137 -7.35 10.60 13.33
N ASP A 138 -6.82 10.30 14.52
CA ASP A 138 -5.68 9.40 14.72
C ASP A 138 -4.46 9.69 13.83
N GLN A 139 -4.12 10.99 13.70
CA GLN A 139 -3.05 11.43 12.82
C GLN A 139 -1.69 10.92 13.31
N ARG A 140 -0.89 10.36 12.39
CA ARG A 140 0.47 9.85 12.65
C ARG A 140 1.46 10.62 11.78
N PRO A 141 2.15 11.65 12.31
CA PRO A 141 2.98 12.54 11.50
C PRO A 141 4.35 11.96 11.14
N LYS A 142 4.85 10.99 11.92
CA LYS A 142 6.07 10.25 11.59
C LYS A 142 5.75 9.31 10.42
N CYS A 143 6.41 9.54 9.30
CA CYS A 143 6.15 8.84 8.05
C CYS A 143 7.40 8.85 7.17
N THR A 144 7.30 8.22 6.01
CA THR A 144 8.38 8.15 5.05
C THR A 144 8.29 9.27 4.01
N PHE A 145 9.43 9.79 3.58
CA PHE A 145 9.53 10.32 2.22
C PHE A 145 9.80 9.14 1.27
N ALA A 146 9.43 9.29 0.00
CA ALA A 146 9.71 8.29 -1.02
C ALA A 146 10.05 8.96 -2.36
N TYR A 147 11.01 8.38 -3.09
CA TYR A 147 11.38 8.76 -4.44
C TYR A 147 11.51 7.54 -5.33
N TRP A 148 10.99 7.60 -6.55
CA TRP A 148 11.07 6.49 -7.50
C TRP A 148 11.23 6.99 -8.94
N SER A 149 11.76 6.10 -9.78
CA SER A 149 11.70 6.21 -11.23
C SER A 149 11.52 4.82 -11.85
N TYR A 150 11.50 4.77 -13.19
CA TYR A 150 11.37 3.56 -13.99
C TYR A 150 12.67 3.34 -14.74
N PHE A 151 13.24 2.14 -14.58
CA PHE A 151 14.50 1.76 -15.20
C PHE A 151 14.33 0.57 -16.12
N SER A 152 14.94 0.60 -17.30
CA SER A 152 15.09 -0.54 -18.21
C SER A 152 16.52 -1.10 -18.13
N GLY A 153 16.82 -2.16 -18.91
CA GLY A 153 18.19 -2.68 -19.07
C GLY A 153 18.60 -3.79 -18.09
N PHE A 154 17.74 -4.14 -17.13
CA PHE A 154 17.92 -5.31 -16.27
C PHE A 154 16.57 -5.98 -15.94
N ASP A 155 16.61 -7.24 -15.52
CA ASP A 155 15.45 -8.00 -15.08
C ASP A 155 15.68 -8.55 -13.66
N PRO A 156 14.96 -8.04 -12.64
CA PRO A 156 15.07 -8.53 -11.28
C PRO A 156 14.35 -9.88 -11.05
N THR A 157 13.71 -10.45 -12.09
CA THR A 157 12.89 -11.68 -12.12
C THR A 157 11.60 -11.60 -11.30
N THR A 158 11.65 -11.04 -10.09
CA THR A 158 10.54 -10.91 -9.13
C THR A 158 10.63 -9.58 -8.37
N ALA A 159 9.71 -9.32 -7.44
CA ALA A 159 9.78 -8.15 -6.58
C ALA A 159 10.85 -8.30 -5.49
N HIS A 160 11.67 -7.26 -5.32
CA HIS A 160 12.65 -7.14 -4.23
C HIS A 160 12.29 -5.96 -3.37
N LEU A 161 12.10 -6.17 -2.07
CA LEU A 161 11.88 -5.14 -1.07
C LEU A 161 12.96 -5.27 0.00
N HIS A 162 13.87 -4.31 0.06
CA HIS A 162 15.01 -4.36 0.96
C HIS A 162 14.92 -3.24 1.98
N ARG A 163 15.46 -3.50 3.18
CA ARG A 163 15.60 -2.52 4.25
C ARG A 163 16.97 -2.66 4.90
N ARG A 164 17.64 -1.52 5.09
CA ARG A 164 18.87 -1.42 5.88
C ARG A 164 18.84 -0.12 6.67
N GLY A 165 19.20 -0.19 7.95
CA GLY A 165 19.09 0.90 8.90
C GLY A 165 17.69 1.51 8.89
N ARG A 166 17.64 2.79 8.54
CA ARG A 166 16.40 3.57 8.42
C ARG A 166 15.96 3.81 6.98
N MET A 167 16.58 3.15 6.00
CA MET A 167 16.22 3.25 4.59
C MET A 167 15.60 1.96 4.09
N GLY A 168 14.68 2.08 3.14
CA GLY A 168 14.18 0.96 2.35
C GLY A 168 14.26 1.26 0.86
N MET A 169 14.23 0.20 0.08
CA MET A 169 14.11 0.29 -1.37
C MET A 169 13.27 -0.85 -1.94
N ALA A 170 12.73 -0.65 -3.13
CA ALA A 170 12.04 -1.68 -3.88
C ALA A 170 12.42 -1.64 -5.36
N VAL A 171 12.58 -2.82 -5.94
CA VAL A 171 12.75 -3.03 -7.39
C VAL A 171 11.72 -4.04 -7.84
N VAL A 172 10.76 -3.62 -8.67
CA VAL A 172 9.65 -4.46 -9.08
C VAL A 172 9.39 -4.34 -10.59
N PRO A 173 9.34 -5.47 -11.34
CA PRO A 173 8.94 -5.47 -12.74
C PRO A 173 7.56 -4.84 -12.93
N THR A 174 7.42 -4.00 -13.95
CA THR A 174 6.18 -3.31 -14.30
C THR A 174 5.98 -3.27 -15.81
N ASN A 175 5.02 -2.47 -16.30
CA ASN A 175 4.71 -2.36 -17.72
C ASN A 175 5.90 -1.84 -18.54
N PHE A 176 5.82 -2.01 -19.87
CA PHE A 176 6.76 -1.45 -20.84
C PHE A 176 8.20 -1.99 -20.74
N GLY A 177 8.39 -3.18 -20.16
CA GLY A 177 9.74 -3.75 -19.97
C GLY A 177 10.59 -2.95 -18.99
N GLN A 178 9.96 -2.22 -18.07
CA GLN A 178 10.61 -1.39 -17.08
C GLN A 178 10.46 -1.98 -15.67
N ASN A 179 11.31 -1.51 -14.77
CA ASN A 179 11.26 -1.81 -13.34
C ASN A 179 10.98 -0.52 -12.58
N MET A 180 9.99 -0.53 -11.69
CA MET A 180 9.86 0.54 -10.71
C MET A 180 10.99 0.37 -9.69
N THR A 181 11.86 1.37 -9.59
CA THR A 181 12.91 1.45 -8.58
C THR A 181 12.58 2.59 -7.64
N LEU A 182 12.37 2.26 -6.37
CA LEU A 182 11.88 3.13 -5.31
C LEU A 182 12.86 3.11 -4.14
N VAL A 183 13.10 4.27 -3.52
CA VAL A 183 13.76 4.39 -2.21
C VAL A 183 12.87 5.19 -1.27
N TRP A 184 12.87 4.85 0.01
CA TRP A 184 12.16 5.59 1.06
C TRP A 184 12.92 5.60 2.37
N GLY A 185 12.67 6.62 3.17
CA GLY A 185 13.32 6.85 4.46
C GLY A 185 12.53 7.81 5.33
N PRO A 186 13.01 8.15 6.54
CA PRO A 186 12.30 9.00 7.47
C PRO A 186 12.09 10.39 6.88
N SER A 187 10.87 10.93 6.93
CA SER A 187 10.54 12.24 6.32
C SER A 187 11.41 13.39 6.83
N GLU A 188 11.98 13.28 8.03
CA GLU A 188 12.95 14.23 8.59
C GLU A 188 14.26 14.33 7.77
N TRP A 189 14.61 13.34 6.95
CA TRP A 189 15.81 13.34 6.09
C TRP A 189 15.52 13.86 4.67
N SER A 190 14.26 14.20 4.38
CA SER A 190 13.82 14.59 3.03
C SER A 190 14.41 15.91 2.54
N ARG A 191 14.89 16.78 3.44
CA ARG A 191 15.55 18.03 3.06
C ARG A 191 16.92 17.75 2.47
N GLU A 192 17.74 17.00 3.19
CA GLU A 192 19.10 16.62 2.79
C GLU A 192 19.06 15.73 1.55
N PHE A 193 18.14 14.75 1.51
CA PHE A 193 17.94 13.91 0.31
C PHE A 193 17.71 14.75 -0.96
N ARG A 194 16.88 15.79 -0.87
CA ARG A 194 16.53 16.64 -2.03
C ARG A 194 17.64 17.60 -2.47
N SER A 195 18.70 17.76 -1.70
CA SER A 195 19.85 18.59 -2.10
C SER A 195 20.54 18.06 -3.35
N ASP A 196 20.47 16.73 -3.56
CA ASP A 196 20.91 16.03 -4.76
C ASP A 196 20.07 14.75 -4.92
N ILE A 197 18.88 14.88 -5.54
CA ILE A 197 17.94 13.75 -5.67
C ILE A 197 18.61 12.56 -6.38
N ASP A 198 19.38 12.82 -7.44
CA ASP A 198 19.96 11.77 -8.27
C ASP A 198 21.09 11.05 -7.53
N GLY A 199 22.07 11.81 -7.02
CA GLY A 199 23.17 11.24 -6.24
C GLY A 199 22.68 10.56 -4.96
N ASN A 200 21.72 11.15 -4.23
CA ASN A 200 21.19 10.56 -3.00
C ASN A 200 20.29 9.34 -3.26
N PHE A 201 19.62 9.25 -4.41
CA PHE A 201 18.89 8.05 -4.80
C PHE A 201 19.86 6.87 -4.98
N HIS A 202 20.95 7.07 -5.72
CA HIS A 202 21.97 6.03 -5.90
C HIS A 202 22.71 5.71 -4.58
N LYS A 203 23.03 6.74 -3.77
CA LYS A 203 23.59 6.55 -2.42
C LYS A 203 22.67 5.71 -1.53
N ALA A 204 21.36 5.91 -1.60
CA ALA A 204 20.38 5.13 -0.85
C ALA A 204 20.32 3.68 -1.35
N LEU A 205 20.34 3.44 -2.66
CA LEU A 205 20.41 2.09 -3.22
C LEU A 205 21.68 1.37 -2.76
N ASP A 206 22.85 2.00 -2.92
CA ASP A 206 24.15 1.44 -2.51
C ASP A 206 24.19 1.12 -1.02
N PHE A 207 23.59 1.98 -0.21
CA PHE A 207 23.47 1.75 1.22
C PHE A 207 22.58 0.54 1.51
N VAL A 208 21.37 0.46 0.93
CA VAL A 208 20.41 -0.61 1.25
C VAL A 208 20.81 -1.97 0.65
N SER A 209 21.28 -1.99 -0.60
CA SER A 209 21.80 -3.17 -1.29
C SER A 209 22.85 -2.75 -2.32
N PRO A 210 24.14 -2.93 -2.00
CA PRO A 210 25.23 -2.67 -2.94
C PRO A 210 25.04 -3.40 -4.29
N GLU A 211 24.48 -4.61 -4.27
CA GLU A 211 24.25 -5.42 -5.46
C GLU A 211 23.22 -4.78 -6.40
N ILE A 212 22.08 -4.32 -5.87
CA ILE A 212 21.06 -3.64 -6.66
C ILE A 212 21.53 -2.23 -7.05
N GLY A 213 22.21 -1.52 -6.16
CA GLY A 213 22.82 -0.23 -6.46
C GLY A 213 23.76 -0.31 -7.66
N GLU A 214 24.63 -1.31 -7.70
CA GLU A 214 25.53 -1.55 -8.82
C GLU A 214 24.79 -2.01 -10.08
N LEU A 215 23.80 -2.91 -9.96
CA LEU A 215 22.99 -3.35 -11.09
C LEU A 215 22.29 -2.17 -11.79
N VAL A 216 21.63 -1.31 -11.00
CA VAL A 216 20.93 -0.13 -11.52
C VAL A 216 21.91 0.86 -12.15
N ARG A 217 23.12 1.01 -11.61
CA ARG A 217 24.13 1.96 -12.13
C ARG A 217 24.79 1.48 -13.42
N THR A 218 25.07 0.19 -13.53
CA THR A 218 25.86 -0.38 -14.63
C THR A 218 25.02 -0.88 -15.78
N SER A 219 23.83 -1.40 -15.50
CA SER A 219 22.92 -1.99 -16.48
C SER A 219 21.63 -1.20 -16.65
N GLY A 220 21.26 -0.38 -15.66
CA GLY A 220 20.02 0.38 -15.68
C GLY A 220 20.06 1.62 -16.58
N SER A 221 19.02 1.79 -17.40
CA SER A 221 18.72 3.05 -18.09
C SER A 221 17.49 3.68 -17.44
N ARG A 222 17.61 4.91 -16.94
CA ARG A 222 16.48 5.63 -16.35
C ARG A 222 15.59 6.19 -17.47
N GLU A 223 14.36 5.67 -17.56
CA GLU A 223 13.41 5.99 -18.63
C GLU A 223 12.55 7.23 -18.31
N GLU A 224 12.42 7.58 -17.04
CA GLU A 224 11.58 8.68 -16.59
C GLU A 224 12.28 9.58 -15.55
N ARG A 225 11.73 10.79 -15.36
CA ARG A 225 12.15 11.64 -14.25
C ARG A 225 11.91 10.94 -12.91
N PHE A 226 12.59 11.43 -11.87
CA PHE A 226 12.20 11.07 -10.51
C PHE A 226 10.84 11.67 -10.15
N TYR A 227 10.02 10.84 -9.51
CA TYR A 227 8.80 11.22 -8.81
C TYR A 227 9.07 11.11 -7.31
N GLY A 228 8.36 11.91 -6.50
CA GLY A 228 8.54 11.84 -5.05
C GLY A 228 7.37 12.37 -4.25
N THR A 229 7.30 11.90 -3.01
CA THR A 229 6.37 12.33 -1.97
C THR A 229 7.13 12.57 -0.67
N LEU A 230 6.78 13.64 0.04
CA LEU A 230 7.54 14.10 1.23
C LEU A 230 6.78 13.92 2.54
N ASP A 231 5.45 13.90 2.47
CA ASP A 231 4.57 13.77 3.63
C ASP A 231 3.51 12.72 3.33
N GLN A 232 3.59 11.65 4.10
CA GLN A 232 2.68 10.51 4.07
C GLN A 232 2.03 10.28 5.43
N ALA A 233 1.81 11.35 6.20
CA ALA A 233 1.15 11.28 7.49
C ALA A 233 -0.20 10.54 7.38
N ALA A 234 -0.32 9.46 8.15
CA ALA A 234 -1.53 8.65 8.15
C ALA A 234 -2.65 9.36 8.90
N PHE A 235 -3.88 9.09 8.49
CA PHE A 235 -5.09 9.58 9.17
C PHE A 235 -6.30 8.69 8.88
N LEU A 236 -7.32 8.87 9.72
CA LEU A 236 -8.68 8.34 9.54
C LEU A 236 -9.68 9.50 9.42
N ARG A 237 -10.84 9.24 8.83
CA ARG A 237 -11.99 10.17 8.82
C ARG A 237 -13.27 9.44 9.16
N PRO A 238 -14.36 10.13 9.52
CA PRO A 238 -15.70 9.54 9.50
C PRO A 238 -15.98 8.89 8.13
N LEU A 239 -16.51 7.65 8.15
CA LEU A 239 -16.66 6.80 6.96
C LEU A 239 -17.88 7.17 6.10
N SER A 240 -18.96 7.57 6.75
CA SER A 240 -20.25 7.85 6.11
C SER A 240 -21.09 8.77 6.97
N GLY A 241 -22.12 9.37 6.36
CA GLY A 241 -23.12 10.19 7.01
C GLY A 241 -24.32 10.43 6.10
N PRO A 242 -25.22 11.36 6.45
CA PRO A 242 -26.45 11.61 5.70
C PRO A 242 -26.17 11.95 4.22
N GLY A 243 -26.46 11.00 3.32
CA GLY A 243 -26.31 11.17 1.87
C GLY A 243 -24.88 11.04 1.33
N TRP A 244 -23.92 10.55 2.12
CA TRP A 244 -22.53 10.40 1.65
C TRP A 244 -21.79 9.21 2.27
N VAL A 245 -20.80 8.70 1.53
CA VAL A 245 -19.86 7.64 1.94
C VAL A 245 -18.46 7.98 1.41
N LEU A 246 -17.40 7.70 2.15
CA LEU A 246 -16.01 7.82 1.69
C LEU A 246 -15.40 6.43 1.46
N VAL A 247 -14.54 6.29 0.45
CA VAL A 247 -13.80 5.07 0.14
C VAL A 247 -12.31 5.35 -0.09
N GLY A 248 -11.46 4.34 0.09
CA GLY A 248 -10.01 4.45 -0.13
C GLY A 248 -9.37 5.54 0.73
N ASP A 249 -8.42 6.25 0.13
CA ASP A 249 -7.63 7.30 0.78
C ASP A 249 -8.46 8.54 1.15
N ALA A 250 -9.67 8.71 0.60
CA ALA A 250 -10.56 9.79 1.00
C ALA A 250 -10.96 9.64 2.48
N GLU A 251 -11.10 8.41 2.95
CA GLU A 251 -11.37 8.10 4.35
C GLU A 251 -10.11 7.82 5.15
N CYS A 252 -9.32 6.81 4.75
CA CYS A 252 -8.15 6.34 5.48
C CYS A 252 -6.95 6.33 4.56
N PHE A 253 -5.97 7.18 4.87
CA PHE A 253 -4.68 7.19 4.20
C PHE A 253 -3.60 6.68 5.17
N LYS A 254 -2.66 5.90 4.66
CA LYS A 254 -1.51 5.35 5.39
C LYS A 254 -0.24 5.47 4.53
N ASP A 255 0.91 5.33 5.18
CA ASP A 255 2.19 5.31 4.50
C ASP A 255 2.28 4.17 3.47
N GLN A 256 3.00 4.41 2.37
CA GLN A 256 3.19 3.46 1.29
C GLN A 256 4.03 2.22 1.67
N CYS A 257 4.71 2.21 2.82
CA CYS A 257 5.73 1.21 3.17
C CYS A 257 5.28 -0.26 3.15
N THR A 258 3.98 -0.55 3.10
CA THR A 258 3.42 -1.91 2.93
C THR A 258 2.77 -2.17 1.56
N ALA A 259 2.74 -1.17 0.68
CA ALA A 259 2.18 -1.23 -0.68
C ALA A 259 0.71 -1.69 -0.79
N THR A 260 -0.12 -1.46 0.24
CA THR A 260 -1.51 -1.96 0.31
C THR A 260 -2.58 -0.99 -0.22
N GLY A 261 -2.24 0.27 -0.51
CA GLY A 261 -3.21 1.33 -0.82
C GLY A 261 -4.20 1.00 -1.95
N MET A 262 -3.71 0.48 -3.09
CA MET A 262 -4.59 0.09 -4.20
C MET A 262 -5.50 -1.09 -3.84
N THR A 263 -4.97 -2.09 -3.13
CA THR A 263 -5.75 -3.24 -2.65
C THR A 263 -6.88 -2.78 -1.73
N TYR A 264 -6.60 -1.80 -0.87
CA TYR A 264 -7.61 -1.23 0.03
C TYR A 264 -8.65 -0.40 -0.70
N ALA A 265 -8.25 0.41 -1.69
CA ALA A 265 -9.21 1.14 -2.52
C ALA A 265 -10.19 0.18 -3.22
N PHE A 266 -9.70 -0.95 -3.75
CA PHE A 266 -10.54 -1.98 -4.36
C PHE A 266 -11.45 -2.69 -3.37
N ARG A 267 -10.90 -3.12 -2.22
CA ARG A 267 -11.68 -3.69 -1.12
C ARG A 267 -12.82 -2.76 -0.72
N ASP A 268 -12.53 -1.49 -0.52
CA ASP A 268 -13.51 -0.51 -0.06
C ASP A 268 -14.57 -0.25 -1.12
N ALA A 269 -14.18 -0.19 -2.40
CA ALA A 269 -15.11 -0.04 -3.51
C ALA A 269 -16.11 -1.20 -3.54
N GLU A 270 -15.66 -2.44 -3.43
CA GLU A 270 -16.52 -3.63 -3.47
C GLU A 270 -17.44 -3.73 -2.23
N LEU A 271 -16.93 -3.45 -1.04
CA LEU A 271 -17.75 -3.44 0.19
C LEU A 271 -18.80 -2.32 0.15
N ALA A 272 -18.41 -1.13 -0.27
CA ALA A 272 -19.33 0.01 -0.37
C ALA A 272 -20.35 -0.19 -1.48
N SER A 273 -19.97 -0.74 -2.64
CA SER A 273 -20.92 -1.00 -3.73
C SER A 273 -21.97 -2.03 -3.34
N SER A 274 -21.58 -3.11 -2.65
CA SER A 274 -22.52 -4.12 -2.15
C SER A 274 -23.50 -3.54 -1.13
N ALA A 275 -23.01 -2.74 -0.19
CA ALA A 275 -23.86 -2.04 0.77
C ALA A 275 -24.83 -1.06 0.10
N LEU A 276 -24.34 -0.25 -0.85
CA LEU A 276 -25.18 0.71 -1.56
C LEU A 276 -26.19 0.01 -2.47
N HIS A 277 -25.84 -1.14 -3.06
CA HIS A 277 -26.78 -1.95 -3.86
C HIS A 277 -27.97 -2.41 -3.02
N SER A 278 -27.74 -3.06 -1.88
CA SER A 278 -28.82 -3.52 -0.99
C SER A 278 -29.73 -2.38 -0.53
N TRP A 279 -29.16 -1.19 -0.29
CA TRP A 279 -29.97 -0.02 0.03
C TRP A 279 -30.78 0.51 -1.16
N LEU A 280 -30.15 0.66 -2.33
CA LEU A 280 -30.81 1.16 -3.54
C LEU A 280 -31.92 0.21 -4.03
N ALA A 281 -31.75 -1.09 -3.84
CA ALA A 281 -32.73 -2.14 -4.12
C ALA A 281 -33.88 -2.19 -3.09
N GLY A 282 -33.80 -1.44 -1.99
CA GLY A 282 -34.83 -1.39 -0.96
C GLY A 282 -34.83 -2.58 0.02
N GLU A 283 -33.76 -3.39 0.02
CA GLU A 283 -33.62 -4.55 0.91
C GLU A 283 -33.39 -4.12 2.35
N GLN A 284 -32.62 -3.03 2.56
CA GLN A 284 -32.28 -2.51 3.87
C GLN A 284 -32.18 -0.98 3.87
N PRO A 285 -32.45 -0.29 5.00
CA PRO A 285 -32.10 1.12 5.16
C PRO A 285 -30.59 1.35 5.00
N MET A 286 -30.18 2.52 4.49
CA MET A 286 -28.77 2.85 4.20
C MET A 286 -27.85 2.62 5.40
N ASP A 287 -28.29 3.01 6.59
CA ASP A 287 -27.51 2.83 7.80
C ASP A 287 -27.21 1.35 8.11
N GLN A 288 -28.22 0.49 7.95
CA GLN A 288 -28.05 -0.94 8.16
C GLN A 288 -27.18 -1.57 7.08
N ALA A 289 -27.39 -1.18 5.81
CA ALA A 289 -26.61 -1.69 4.69
C ALA A 289 -25.11 -1.37 4.82
N LEU A 290 -24.77 -0.19 5.36
CA LEU A 290 -23.38 0.22 5.60
C LEU A 290 -22.75 -0.43 6.84
N ASN A 291 -23.48 -1.21 7.65
CA ASN A 291 -22.92 -1.81 8.86
C ASN A 291 -21.81 -2.81 8.57
N HIS A 292 -21.95 -3.64 7.52
CA HIS A 292 -20.89 -4.58 7.13
C HIS A 292 -19.64 -3.83 6.65
N TYR A 293 -19.81 -2.80 5.82
CA TYR A 293 -18.67 -1.95 5.41
C TYR A 293 -17.98 -1.30 6.61
N ARG A 294 -18.75 -0.70 7.53
CA ARG A 294 -18.26 -0.11 8.77
C ARG A 294 -17.53 -1.12 9.66
N SER A 295 -18.10 -2.30 9.87
CA SER A 295 -17.54 -3.32 10.76
C SER A 295 -16.19 -3.84 10.25
N ARG A 296 -16.02 -3.95 8.93
CA ARG A 296 -14.74 -4.32 8.33
C ARG A 296 -13.70 -3.20 8.41
N ARG A 297 -14.10 -1.95 8.14
CA ARG A 297 -13.22 -0.76 8.19
C ARG A 297 -12.81 -0.33 9.59
N ARG A 298 -13.55 -0.75 10.62
CA ARG A 298 -13.33 -0.40 12.03
C ARG A 298 -13.17 -1.63 12.93
N SER A 299 -12.80 -2.76 12.34
CA SER A 299 -12.46 -3.96 13.09
C SER A 299 -11.16 -3.75 13.89
N GLN A 300 -10.98 -4.57 14.93
CA GLN A 300 -9.71 -4.60 15.66
C GLN A 300 -8.53 -4.98 14.76
N ALA A 301 -8.74 -5.87 13.79
CA ALA A 301 -7.72 -6.24 12.81
C ALA A 301 -7.32 -5.04 11.93
N ALA A 302 -8.30 -4.26 11.44
CA ALA A 302 -8.02 -3.06 10.65
C ALA A 302 -7.27 -1.99 11.45
N ALA A 303 -7.58 -1.83 12.74
CA ALA A 303 -6.86 -0.95 13.65
C ALA A 303 -5.42 -1.43 13.89
N ALA A 304 -5.24 -2.72 14.18
CA ALA A 304 -3.92 -3.32 14.39
C ALA A 304 -3.02 -3.19 13.16
N TYR A 305 -3.55 -3.40 11.95
CA TYR A 305 -2.78 -3.21 10.72
C TYR A 305 -2.49 -1.73 10.44
N TYR A 306 -3.39 -0.82 10.82
CA TYR A 306 -3.12 0.62 10.75
C TYR A 306 -1.93 1.01 11.63
N ASP A 307 -1.92 0.57 12.89
CA ASP A 307 -0.82 0.82 13.82
C ASP A 307 0.49 0.16 13.37
N TYR A 308 0.42 -1.06 12.82
CA TYR A 308 1.57 -1.75 12.24
C TYR A 308 2.20 -0.94 11.11
N THR A 309 1.39 -0.49 10.14
CA THR A 309 1.88 0.32 9.01
C THR A 309 2.51 1.63 9.50
N CYS A 310 1.87 2.33 10.45
CA CYS A 310 2.39 3.57 11.00
C CYS A 310 3.70 3.36 11.77
N THR A 311 3.82 2.24 12.49
CA THR A 311 5.05 1.87 13.22
C THR A 311 6.20 1.57 12.27
N LEU A 312 5.94 0.83 11.18
CA LEU A 312 6.94 0.60 10.13
C LEU A 312 7.38 1.91 9.47
N ALA A 313 6.44 2.82 9.22
CA ALA A 313 6.70 4.11 8.59
C ALA A 313 7.59 5.05 9.42
N GLU A 314 7.74 4.81 10.74
CA GLU A 314 8.72 5.53 11.55
C GLU A 314 10.18 5.23 11.15
N MET A 315 10.39 4.13 10.41
CA MET A 315 11.70 3.68 9.94
C MET A 315 12.73 3.65 11.08
N GLN A 316 12.36 3.09 12.23
CA GLN A 316 13.30 2.84 13.33
C GLN A 316 14.32 1.78 12.90
N THR A 317 15.47 1.69 13.56
CA THR A 317 16.39 0.56 13.32
C THR A 317 15.77 -0.74 13.83
N LEU A 318 15.97 -1.84 13.11
CA LEU A 318 15.55 -3.16 13.56
C LEU A 318 16.27 -3.54 14.87
N ARG A 319 15.54 -4.19 15.77
CA ARG A 319 16.08 -4.69 17.03
C ARG A 319 16.82 -6.02 16.81
N HIS A 320 17.69 -6.37 17.74
CA HIS A 320 18.47 -7.61 17.66
C HIS A 320 17.59 -8.85 17.61
N ASP A 321 16.54 -8.91 18.43
CA ASP A 321 15.56 -10.01 18.46
C ASP A 321 14.79 -10.14 17.14
N GLU A 322 14.46 -9.02 16.48
CA GLU A 322 13.82 -9.03 15.16
C GLU A 322 14.75 -9.61 14.09
N LEU A 323 16.03 -9.24 14.12
CA LEU A 323 17.01 -9.78 13.17
C LEU A 323 17.22 -11.28 13.38
N GLN A 324 17.33 -11.73 14.64
CA GLN A 324 17.43 -13.17 14.93
C GLN A 324 16.18 -13.94 14.48
N LEU A 325 14.99 -13.34 14.62
CA LEU A 325 13.77 -13.91 14.09
C LEU A 325 13.86 -14.07 12.57
N PHE A 326 14.33 -13.05 11.84
CA PHE A 326 14.51 -13.17 10.39
C PHE A 326 15.50 -14.26 9.99
N VAL A 327 16.59 -14.46 10.75
CA VAL A 327 17.51 -15.59 10.51
C VAL A 327 16.81 -16.94 10.71
N ALA A 328 16.05 -17.10 11.80
CA ALA A 328 15.31 -18.35 12.08
C ALA A 328 14.28 -18.68 10.99
N LEU A 329 13.63 -17.67 10.41
CA LEU A 329 12.66 -17.83 9.34
C LEU A 329 13.27 -18.39 8.05
N GLN A 330 14.57 -18.19 7.78
CA GLN A 330 15.22 -18.70 6.57
C GLN A 330 15.11 -20.23 6.43
N SER A 331 15.05 -20.94 7.56
CA SER A 331 14.86 -22.39 7.61
C SER A 331 13.39 -22.84 7.76
N ASN A 332 12.44 -21.90 7.78
CA ASN A 332 11.02 -22.19 7.99
C ASN A 332 10.15 -21.46 6.96
N GLN A 333 9.88 -22.13 5.85
CA GLN A 333 9.12 -21.56 4.73
C GLN A 333 7.68 -21.22 5.11
N ASP A 334 7.03 -22.03 5.96
CA ASP A 334 5.64 -21.80 6.37
C ASP A 334 5.52 -20.49 7.18
N GLU A 335 6.43 -20.27 8.15
CA GLU A 335 6.45 -19.03 8.93
C GLU A 335 6.93 -17.84 8.10
N THR A 336 7.85 -18.03 7.14
CA THR A 336 8.23 -16.99 6.17
C THR A 336 7.02 -16.54 5.34
N ASN A 337 6.23 -17.48 4.83
CA ASN A 337 5.00 -17.20 4.09
C ASN A 337 3.96 -16.49 4.96
N ARG A 338 3.86 -16.84 6.26
CA ARG A 338 2.99 -16.12 7.22
C ARG A 338 3.45 -14.70 7.51
N LEU A 339 4.76 -14.44 7.60
CA LEU A 339 5.29 -13.07 7.70
C LEU A 339 4.88 -12.24 6.48
N ILE A 340 5.05 -12.80 5.28
CA ILE A 340 4.67 -12.14 4.02
C ILE A 340 3.17 -11.90 3.97
N ALA A 341 2.36 -12.87 4.41
CA ALA A 341 0.91 -12.70 4.51
C ALA A 341 0.50 -11.62 5.51
N THR A 342 1.23 -11.50 6.63
CA THR A 342 1.01 -10.43 7.61
C THR A 342 1.34 -9.07 7.00
N HIS A 343 2.47 -8.95 6.30
CA HIS A 343 2.87 -7.69 5.66
C HIS A 343 1.85 -7.24 4.58
N ALA A 344 1.21 -8.19 3.89
CA ALA A 344 0.18 -7.95 2.89
C ALA A 344 -1.25 -7.75 3.44
N ASP A 345 -1.43 -7.68 4.77
CA ASP A 345 -2.75 -7.61 5.47
C ASP A 345 -3.68 -8.81 5.18
N ILE A 346 -3.11 -9.99 4.99
CA ILE A 346 -3.86 -11.23 4.79
C ILE A 346 -3.93 -12.03 6.09
N ALA A 347 -2.83 -12.08 6.85
CA ALA A 347 -2.78 -12.69 8.17
C ALA A 347 -2.77 -11.60 9.27
N PRO A 348 -3.37 -11.84 10.45
CA PRO A 348 -3.39 -10.86 11.53
C PRO A 348 -1.97 -10.52 12.05
N VAL A 349 -1.68 -9.22 12.22
CA VAL A 349 -0.41 -8.74 12.82
C VAL A 349 -0.13 -9.38 14.17
N SER A 350 -1.18 -9.60 14.96
CA SER A 350 -1.10 -10.24 16.27
C SER A 350 -0.57 -11.66 16.21
N GLU A 351 -0.71 -12.39 15.11
CA GLU A 351 -0.24 -13.79 15.02
C GLU A 351 1.27 -13.88 14.80
N PHE A 352 1.91 -12.84 14.24
CA PHE A 352 3.33 -12.92 13.86
C PHE A 352 4.29 -12.19 14.80
N PHE A 353 3.90 -11.08 15.44
CA PHE A 353 4.80 -10.30 16.31
C PHE A 353 4.53 -10.47 17.81
N GLN A 354 3.77 -11.51 18.20
CA GLN A 354 3.62 -11.86 19.61
C GLN A 354 4.91 -12.43 20.20
N ALA A 355 5.15 -12.14 21.49
CA ALA A 355 6.28 -12.68 22.26
C ALA A 355 6.34 -14.22 22.27
N SER A 356 5.25 -14.91 21.90
CA SER A 356 5.25 -16.35 21.69
C SER A 356 6.27 -16.76 20.62
N ASN A 357 6.49 -15.99 19.56
CA ASN A 357 7.39 -16.39 18.47
C ASN A 357 8.88 -16.39 18.85
N LEU A 358 9.20 -16.04 20.10
CA LEU A 358 10.50 -16.33 20.70
C LEU A 358 10.82 -17.84 20.73
N PHE A 359 9.83 -18.75 20.63
CA PHE A 359 10.12 -20.19 20.47
C PHE A 359 10.82 -20.53 19.15
N LEU A 360 10.73 -19.66 18.13
CA LEU A 360 11.47 -19.83 16.87
C LEU A 360 12.96 -19.52 17.04
N LEU A 361 13.35 -18.83 18.13
CA LEU A 361 14.74 -18.52 18.44
C LEU A 361 15.39 -19.69 19.16
N ASP A 362 15.86 -20.69 18.41
CA ASP A 362 16.68 -21.77 18.94
C ASP A 362 18.19 -21.43 18.89
N ASP A 363 19.02 -22.33 19.44
CA ASP A 363 20.47 -22.14 19.42
C ASP A 363 21.09 -22.25 18.01
N ALA A 364 20.40 -22.90 17.07
CA ALA A 364 20.84 -22.96 15.67
C ALA A 364 20.66 -21.59 14.98
N ALA A 365 19.57 -20.87 15.24
CA ALA A 365 19.37 -19.51 14.76
C ALA A 365 20.48 -18.55 15.25
N LYS A 366 20.95 -18.73 16.50
CA LYS A 366 22.09 -17.95 17.03
C LYS A 366 23.39 -18.23 16.27
N GLN A 367 23.70 -19.50 15.97
CA GLN A 367 24.89 -19.87 15.21
C GLN A 367 24.83 -19.39 13.75
N HIS A 368 23.66 -19.43 13.12
CA HIS A 368 23.48 -18.90 11.76
C HIS A 368 23.57 -17.37 11.70
N SER A 369 23.35 -16.67 12.82
CA SER A 369 23.47 -15.21 12.88
C SER A 369 24.90 -14.73 12.60
N ASP A 370 25.92 -15.53 12.92
CA ASP A 370 27.34 -15.21 12.68
C ASP A 370 27.67 -15.04 11.17
N ALA A 371 26.80 -15.53 10.27
CA ALA A 371 26.96 -15.37 8.83
C ALA A 371 26.62 -13.95 8.32
N PHE A 372 25.98 -13.11 9.15
CA PHE A 372 25.51 -11.78 8.75
C PHE A 372 26.31 -10.66 9.45
N PRO A 373 26.95 -9.75 8.69
CA PRO A 373 27.81 -8.70 9.26
C PRO A 373 27.13 -7.78 10.29
N ILE A 374 25.80 -7.67 10.27
CA ILE A 374 25.05 -6.83 11.21
C ILE A 374 25.20 -7.30 12.67
N PHE A 375 25.43 -8.60 12.92
CA PHE A 375 25.56 -9.14 14.27
C PHE A 375 26.96 -8.93 14.87
N GLU A 376 28.01 -8.84 14.06
CA GLU A 376 29.39 -8.65 14.53
C GLU A 376 29.56 -7.36 15.35
N ASN A 377 28.83 -6.31 14.99
CA ASN A 377 28.93 -5.00 15.63
C ASN A 377 27.58 -4.28 15.72
N PHE A 378 26.54 -5.02 16.13
CA PHE A 378 25.14 -4.57 16.13
C PHE A 378 24.95 -3.20 16.80
N GLU A 379 25.53 -2.98 17.99
CA GLU A 379 25.33 -1.72 18.70
C GLU A 379 25.88 -0.51 17.94
N ASN A 380 27.06 -0.63 17.33
CA ASN A 380 27.66 0.47 16.60
C ASN A 380 26.98 0.68 15.25
N ALA A 381 26.61 -0.39 14.55
CA ALA A 381 25.81 -0.31 13.33
C ALA A 381 24.46 0.38 13.60
N SER A 382 23.74 -0.07 14.63
CA SER A 382 22.46 0.52 15.05
C SER A 382 22.59 2.00 15.42
N LYS A 383 23.65 2.41 16.14
CA LYS A 383 23.93 3.82 16.44
C LYS A 383 24.22 4.63 15.18
N SER A 384 25.04 4.09 14.27
CA SER A 384 25.38 4.74 13.00
C SER A 384 24.14 4.97 12.13
N TYR A 385 23.26 3.97 12.02
CA TYR A 385 22.03 4.06 11.23
C TYR A 385 21.02 5.11 11.71
N ARG A 386 21.16 5.63 12.92
CA ARG A 386 20.33 6.76 13.39
C ARG A 386 20.75 8.10 12.81
N GLN A 387 21.98 8.19 12.29
CA GLN A 387 22.49 9.38 11.63
C GLN A 387 21.88 9.51 10.23
N ASN A 388 21.63 10.74 9.82
CA ASN A 388 21.07 11.01 8.48
C ASN A 388 22.09 10.60 7.42
N LEU A 389 21.71 9.65 6.56
CA LEU A 389 22.56 9.13 5.48
C LEU A 389 23.00 10.23 4.49
N PHE A 390 22.23 11.31 4.38
CA PHE A 390 22.44 12.38 3.39
C PHE A 390 23.05 13.66 3.99
N ALA A 391 23.35 13.66 5.29
CA ALA A 391 23.97 14.79 5.98
C ALA A 391 25.46 14.96 5.67
#